data_AF-A0A7U2EZZ6-F1
#
_entry.id   AF-A0A7U2EZZ6-F1
#
_cell.length_a   1.000
_cell.length_b   1.000
_cell.length_c   1.000
_cell.angle_alpha   90.00
_cell.angle_beta   90.00
_cell.angle_gamma   90.00
#
_symmetry.space_group_name_H-M   'P 1'
#
loop_
_entity.id
_entity.type
_entity.pdbx_description
1 polymer ?
#
loop_
_entity_poly.entity_id
_entity_poly.type
_entity_poly.pdbx_seq_one_letter_code
_entity_poly.pdbx_strand_id
1 'polypeptide(L)'
;MRSGGLQAADWAVVTEYQRCLEPLKITTKRLEGRGKHHGSSFGAIHEVLPVFEYLLDQLEKLAEPYADVVFDAHEEAPEDHLHINLRNAWVKAEEYYRKLDDSPVYYAATCLHPYYKYYCENSWEHKDGWLRTANAGFQEQRCLPLSFRLARATPTPDLSTIKPIKPV
;
A
#
# COMPACT_ATOMS: atom_id res chain seq x y z
N MET A 1 -2.63 -46.56 2.00
CA MET A 1 -2.54 -45.16 1.47
C MET A 1 -3.31 -44.27 2.41
N ARG A 2 -2.70 -43.21 2.97
CA ARG A 2 -3.38 -42.31 3.91
C ARG A 2 -4.35 -41.42 3.12
N SER A 3 -5.65 -41.61 3.34
CA SER A 3 -6.77 -40.91 2.71
C SER A 3 -6.98 -39.49 3.27
N GLY A 4 -5.90 -38.74 3.53
CA GLY A 4 -5.96 -37.45 4.23
C GLY A 4 -4.96 -36.41 3.74
N GLY A 5 -4.47 -36.54 2.50
CA GLY A 5 -3.62 -35.52 1.87
C GLY A 5 -4.44 -34.52 1.07
N LEU A 6 -3.92 -33.30 0.91
CA LEU A 6 -4.45 -32.27 0.01
C LEU A 6 -4.60 -32.83 -1.41
N GLN A 7 -5.79 -32.68 -1.98
CA GLN A 7 -6.10 -33.07 -3.35
C GLN A 7 -5.51 -32.05 -4.34
N ALA A 8 -5.51 -32.40 -5.63
CA ALA A 8 -5.02 -31.51 -6.68
C ALA A 8 -5.75 -30.16 -6.69
N ALA A 9 -7.07 -30.17 -6.44
CA ALA A 9 -7.88 -28.95 -6.32
C ALA A 9 -7.42 -28.07 -5.15
N ASP A 10 -7.15 -28.67 -3.98
CA ASP A 10 -6.67 -27.92 -2.82
C ASP A 10 -5.32 -27.24 -3.10
N TRP A 11 -4.41 -27.93 -3.81
CA TRP A 11 -3.13 -27.35 -4.22
C TRP A 11 -3.27 -26.23 -5.25
N ALA A 12 -4.26 -26.31 -6.13
CA ALA A 12 -4.57 -25.23 -7.06
C ALA A 12 -5.02 -23.97 -6.29
N VAL A 13 -5.91 -24.11 -5.29
CA VAL A 13 -6.33 -23.00 -4.43
C VAL A 13 -5.14 -22.37 -3.71
N VAL A 14 -4.24 -23.17 -3.12
CA VAL A 14 -3.03 -22.66 -2.45
C VAL A 14 -2.14 -21.87 -3.43
N THR A 15 -2.03 -22.32 -4.67
CA THR A 15 -1.23 -21.64 -5.71
C THR A 15 -1.84 -20.28 -6.05
N GLU A 16 -3.18 -20.19 -6.16
CA GLU A 16 -3.88 -18.92 -6.37
C GLU A 16 -3.69 -17.95 -5.19
N TYR A 17 -3.75 -18.45 -3.95
CA TYR A 17 -3.44 -17.62 -2.78
C TYR A 17 -2.00 -17.10 -2.80
N GLN A 18 -1.01 -17.94 -3.14
CA GLN A 18 0.38 -17.49 -3.26
C GLN A 18 0.53 -16.37 -4.29
N ARG A 19 -0.15 -16.50 -5.43
CA ARG A 19 -0.18 -15.46 -6.46
C ARG A 19 -0.80 -14.16 -5.95
N CYS A 20 -1.93 -14.26 -5.23
CA CYS A 20 -2.62 -13.10 -4.67
C CYS A 20 -1.83 -12.38 -3.56
N LEU A 21 -1.01 -13.12 -2.80
CA LEU A 21 -0.19 -12.58 -1.73
C LEU A 21 1.15 -11.99 -2.20
N GLU A 22 1.60 -12.28 -3.43
CA GLU A 22 2.89 -11.82 -3.93
C GLU A 22 3.01 -10.28 -3.96
N PRO A 23 2.01 -9.49 -4.40
CA PRO A 23 2.09 -8.03 -4.35
C PRO A 23 2.28 -7.48 -2.92
N LEU A 24 1.59 -8.06 -1.93
CA LEU A 24 1.74 -7.69 -0.53
C LEU A 24 3.13 -7.99 0.01
N LYS A 25 3.68 -9.15 -0.37
CA LYS A 25 5.06 -9.53 -0.02
C LYS A 25 6.09 -8.61 -0.67
N ILE A 26 5.91 -8.26 -1.95
CA ILE A 26 6.79 -7.34 -2.68
C ILE A 26 6.78 -5.96 -2.01
N THR A 27 5.59 -5.41 -1.77
CA THR A 27 5.42 -4.08 -1.17
C THR A 27 5.97 -4.02 0.25
N THR A 28 5.69 -5.03 1.08
CA THR A 28 6.24 -5.11 2.44
C THR A 28 7.77 -5.19 2.41
N LYS A 29 8.35 -6.04 1.55
CA LYS A 29 9.81 -6.13 1.40
C LYS A 29 10.46 -4.85 0.88
N ARG A 30 9.74 -4.08 0.06
CA ARG A 30 10.20 -2.77 -0.42
C ARG A 30 10.25 -1.76 0.72
N LEU A 31 9.26 -1.79 1.62
CA LEU A 31 9.09 -0.80 2.68
C LEU A 31 9.73 -1.18 4.03
N GLU A 32 10.06 -2.46 4.29
CA GLU A 32 10.61 -2.92 5.58
C GLU A 32 12.01 -2.38 5.89
N GLY A 33 12.66 -1.72 4.92
CA GLY A 33 13.96 -1.09 5.08
C GLY A 33 15.10 -2.09 5.14
N ARG A 34 16.12 -1.90 4.31
CA ARG A 34 17.40 -2.61 4.48
C ARG A 34 18.42 -1.61 4.97
N GLY A 35 18.90 -1.76 6.20
CA GLY A 35 19.88 -0.86 6.81
C GLY A 35 21.33 -1.36 6.79
N LYS A 36 21.66 -2.39 5.99
CA LYS A 36 22.96 -3.09 6.11
C LYS A 36 23.98 -2.81 5.01
N HIS A 37 23.60 -2.21 3.88
CA HIS A 37 24.54 -1.89 2.80
C HIS A 37 24.63 -0.38 2.60
N HIS A 38 25.84 0.15 2.45
CA HIS A 38 26.04 1.53 1.99
C HIS A 38 25.34 1.71 0.63
N GLY A 39 24.24 2.47 0.62
CA GLY A 39 23.41 2.71 -0.57
C GLY A 39 22.06 1.97 -0.58
N SER A 40 21.65 1.31 0.50
CA SER A 40 20.34 0.68 0.56
C SER A 40 19.19 1.70 0.64
N SER A 41 18.53 1.90 -0.50
CA SER A 41 17.44 2.87 -0.73
C SER A 41 16.04 2.25 -0.53
N PHE A 42 15.87 1.37 0.45
CA PHE A 42 14.58 0.71 0.72
C PHE A 42 14.00 1.20 2.04
N GLY A 43 12.68 1.34 2.12
CA GLY A 43 11.96 1.85 3.28
C GLY A 43 12.00 3.38 3.40
N ALA A 44 12.39 4.09 2.33
CA ALA A 44 12.41 5.54 2.34
C ALA A 44 11.02 6.13 2.09
N ILE A 45 10.73 7.28 2.71
CA ILE A 45 9.39 7.90 2.64
C ILE A 45 8.94 8.23 1.21
N HIS A 46 9.88 8.52 0.30
CA HIS A 46 9.59 8.80 -1.10
C HIS A 46 9.10 7.56 -1.89
N GLU A 47 9.26 6.35 -1.34
CA GLU A 47 8.80 5.09 -1.94
C GLU A 47 7.38 4.72 -1.55
N VAL A 48 6.86 5.28 -0.45
CA VAL A 48 5.56 4.89 0.11
C VAL A 48 4.44 5.11 -0.90
N LEU A 49 4.35 6.32 -1.47
CA LEU A 49 3.31 6.65 -2.45
C LEU A 49 3.41 5.74 -3.69
N PRO A 50 4.57 5.58 -4.36
CA PRO A 50 4.71 4.62 -5.46
C PRO A 50 4.35 3.18 -5.12
N VAL A 51 4.65 2.73 -3.91
CA VAL A 51 4.35 1.35 -3.48
C VAL A 51 2.86 1.13 -3.30
N PHE A 52 2.12 2.11 -2.78
CA PHE A 52 0.66 2.00 -2.69
C PHE A 52 -0.02 2.05 -4.05
N GLU A 53 0.43 2.92 -4.96
CA GLU A 53 -0.04 2.96 -6.36
C GLU A 53 0.13 1.58 -7.02
N TYR A 54 1.32 0.98 -6.88
CA TYR A 54 1.57 -0.37 -7.36
C TYR A 54 0.65 -1.41 -6.70
N LEU A 55 0.50 -1.38 -5.37
CA LEU A 55 -0.32 -2.37 -4.66
C LEU A 55 -1.79 -2.33 -5.11
N LEU A 56 -2.37 -1.13 -5.23
CA LEU A 56 -3.75 -0.96 -5.68
C LEU A 56 -3.94 -1.47 -7.12
N ASP A 57 -3.05 -1.09 -8.03
CA ASP A 57 -3.06 -1.57 -9.42
C ASP A 57 -2.97 -3.10 -9.51
N GLN A 58 -2.10 -3.73 -8.71
CA GLN A 58 -1.99 -5.20 -8.71
C GLN A 58 -3.22 -5.89 -8.14
N LEU A 59 -3.83 -5.34 -7.09
CA LEU A 59 -5.04 -5.90 -6.51
C LEU A 59 -6.24 -5.77 -7.48
N GLU A 60 -6.33 -4.68 -8.24
CA GLU A 60 -7.33 -4.53 -9.32
C GLU A 60 -7.11 -5.58 -10.42
N LYS A 61 -5.88 -5.74 -10.91
CA LYS A 61 -5.54 -6.73 -11.94
C LYS A 61 -5.79 -8.17 -11.49
N LEU A 62 -5.58 -8.46 -10.20
CA LEU A 62 -5.89 -9.78 -9.64
C LEU A 62 -7.40 -10.01 -9.50
N ALA A 63 -8.18 -8.95 -9.27
CA ALA A 63 -9.64 -9.02 -9.15
C ALA A 63 -10.35 -9.05 -10.51
N GLU A 64 -9.75 -8.49 -11.56
CA GLU A 64 -10.32 -8.39 -12.91
C GLU A 64 -10.94 -9.70 -13.46
N PRO A 65 -10.30 -10.88 -13.33
CA PRO A 65 -10.88 -12.14 -13.83
C PRO A 65 -12.20 -12.53 -13.17
N TYR A 66 -12.51 -11.96 -12.00
CA TYR A 66 -13.68 -12.27 -11.21
C TYR A 66 -14.84 -11.28 -11.41
N ALA A 67 -14.63 -10.20 -12.17
CA ALA A 67 -15.60 -9.10 -12.28
C ALA A 67 -16.97 -9.54 -12.79
N ASP A 68 -17.00 -10.49 -13.74
CA ASP A 68 -18.22 -10.98 -14.39
C ASP A 68 -18.58 -12.43 -13.97
N VAL A 69 -17.91 -12.98 -12.95
CA VAL A 69 -18.14 -14.36 -12.51
C VAL A 69 -19.40 -14.44 -11.65
N VAL A 70 -20.31 -15.33 -12.02
CA VAL A 70 -21.50 -15.67 -11.23
C VAL A 70 -21.18 -16.89 -10.37
N PHE A 71 -20.79 -16.66 -9.13
CA PHE A 71 -20.33 -17.69 -8.20
C PHE A 71 -21.43 -18.68 -7.76
N ASP A 72 -22.71 -18.27 -7.79
CA ASP A 72 -23.86 -19.11 -7.39
C ASP A 72 -24.59 -19.76 -8.59
N ALA A 73 -23.98 -19.79 -9.77
CA ALA A 73 -24.67 -20.24 -10.99
C ALA A 73 -24.97 -21.75 -11.01
N HIS A 74 -24.09 -22.58 -10.45
CA HIS A 74 -24.18 -24.05 -10.42
C HIS A 74 -23.14 -24.64 -9.44
N GLU A 75 -23.27 -25.92 -9.08
CA GLU A 75 -22.42 -26.59 -8.08
C GLU A 75 -20.94 -26.69 -8.46
N GLU A 76 -20.60 -26.59 -9.75
CA GLU A 76 -19.21 -26.60 -10.25
C GLU A 76 -18.62 -25.18 -10.41
N ALA A 77 -19.37 -24.14 -10.06
CA ALA A 77 -18.89 -22.77 -10.13
C ALA A 77 -17.69 -22.57 -9.17
N PRO A 78 -16.74 -21.68 -9.51
CA PRO A 78 -15.63 -21.37 -8.61
C PRO A 78 -16.12 -20.86 -7.26
N GLU A 79 -15.38 -21.15 -6.19
CA GLU A 79 -15.68 -20.54 -4.89
C GLU A 79 -15.41 -19.02 -4.93
N ASP A 80 -16.24 -18.26 -4.20
CA ASP A 80 -16.22 -16.78 -4.18
C ASP A 80 -15.19 -16.18 -3.22
N HIS A 81 -14.62 -17.00 -2.33
CA HIS A 81 -13.78 -16.53 -1.23
C HIS A 81 -12.58 -15.70 -1.70
N LEU A 82 -11.98 -16.05 -2.84
CA LEU A 82 -10.77 -15.36 -3.33
C LEU A 82 -11.10 -13.97 -3.87
N HIS A 83 -12.20 -13.85 -4.61
CA HIS A 83 -12.72 -12.57 -5.10
C HIS A 83 -13.08 -11.65 -3.93
N ILE A 84 -13.81 -12.17 -2.93
CA ILE A 84 -14.17 -11.42 -1.71
C ILE A 84 -12.90 -10.94 -0.98
N ASN A 85 -11.91 -11.82 -0.84
CA ASN A 85 -10.65 -11.48 -0.15
C ASN A 85 -9.84 -10.42 -0.91
N LEU A 86 -9.74 -10.51 -2.23
CA LEU A 86 -9.09 -9.49 -3.06
C LEU A 86 -9.78 -8.14 -2.96
N ARG A 87 -11.12 -8.13 -2.99
CA ARG A 87 -11.89 -6.90 -2.80
C ARG A 87 -11.63 -6.27 -1.43
N ASN A 88 -11.64 -7.08 -0.37
CA ASN A 88 -11.35 -6.63 0.99
C ASN A 88 -9.92 -6.10 1.11
N ALA A 89 -8.95 -6.76 0.48
CA ALA A 89 -7.55 -6.31 0.46
C ALA A 89 -7.43 -4.95 -0.25
N TRP A 90 -8.10 -4.77 -1.39
CA TRP A 90 -8.10 -3.50 -2.12
C TRP A 90 -8.72 -2.37 -1.29
N VAL A 91 -9.90 -2.59 -0.70
CA VAL A 91 -10.57 -1.59 0.17
C VAL A 91 -9.66 -1.21 1.33
N LYS A 92 -8.95 -2.18 1.91
CA LYS A 92 -8.03 -1.89 3.01
C LYS A 92 -6.81 -1.12 2.55
N ALA A 93 -6.24 -1.46 1.40
CA ALA A 93 -5.11 -0.73 0.80
C ALA A 93 -5.50 0.71 0.46
N GLU A 94 -6.70 0.92 -0.08
CA GLU A 94 -7.24 2.25 -0.40
C GLU A 94 -7.42 3.10 0.85
N GLU A 95 -7.94 2.51 1.95
CA GLU A 95 -8.07 3.19 3.24
C GLU A 95 -6.72 3.76 3.74
N TYR A 96 -5.64 3.00 3.59
CA TYR A 96 -4.30 3.46 3.97
C TYR A 96 -3.71 4.44 2.96
N TYR A 97 -3.93 4.22 1.66
CA TYR A 97 -3.48 5.14 0.62
C TYR A 97 -4.08 6.54 0.81
N ARG A 98 -5.37 6.63 1.14
CA ARG A 98 -6.04 7.91 1.45
C ARG A 98 -5.45 8.64 2.65
N LYS A 99 -4.89 7.94 3.64
CA LYS A 99 -4.20 8.56 4.79
C LYS A 99 -2.89 9.24 4.37
N LEU A 100 -2.35 8.95 3.20
CA LEU A 100 -1.17 9.68 2.70
C LEU A 100 -1.51 11.15 2.41
N ASP A 101 -2.77 11.47 2.11
CA ASP A 101 -3.22 12.85 1.89
C ASP A 101 -3.30 13.68 3.18
N ASP A 102 -3.34 13.04 4.36
CA ASP A 102 -3.36 13.72 5.67
C ASP A 102 -2.07 14.53 5.91
N SER A 103 -1.00 14.22 5.19
CA SER A 103 0.26 14.96 5.23
C SER A 103 0.90 15.05 3.85
N PRO A 104 1.18 16.26 3.34
CA PRO A 104 1.81 16.43 2.02
C PRO A 104 3.28 15.96 2.00
N VAL A 105 3.82 15.46 3.11
CA VAL A 105 5.19 14.94 3.20
C VAL A 105 5.44 13.78 2.23
N TYR A 106 4.45 12.91 2.00
CA TYR A 106 4.58 11.78 1.09
C TYR A 106 4.72 12.25 -0.35
N TYR A 107 3.81 13.11 -0.78
CA TYR A 107 3.88 13.76 -2.09
C TYR A 107 5.19 14.55 -2.28
N ALA A 108 5.53 15.40 -1.30
CA ALA A 108 6.74 16.20 -1.34
C ALA A 108 8.01 15.34 -1.44
N ALA A 109 8.11 14.28 -0.65
CA ALA A 109 9.24 13.38 -0.69
C ALA A 109 9.39 12.69 -2.05
N THR A 110 8.29 12.22 -2.63
CA THR A 110 8.29 11.58 -3.96
C THR A 110 8.71 12.57 -5.04
N CYS A 111 8.11 13.77 -5.08
CA CYS A 111 8.43 14.78 -6.12
C CYS A 111 9.82 15.42 -5.97
N LEU A 112 10.36 15.51 -4.77
CA LEU A 112 11.71 16.05 -4.53
C LEU A 112 12.82 15.02 -4.78
N HIS A 113 12.49 13.72 -4.84
CA HIS A 113 13.47 12.68 -5.11
C HIS A 113 13.86 12.70 -6.60
N PRO A 114 15.16 12.85 -6.96
CA PRO A 114 15.57 13.04 -8.36
C PRO A 114 15.08 11.94 -9.32
N TYR A 115 15.03 10.70 -8.86
CA TYR A 115 14.52 9.57 -9.65
C TYR A 115 12.99 9.56 -9.79
N TYR A 116 12.26 10.05 -8.78
CA TYR A 116 10.79 10.04 -8.76
C TYR A 116 10.16 11.40 -9.10
N LYS A 117 10.96 12.37 -9.55
CA LYS A 117 10.54 13.74 -9.83
C LYS A 117 9.24 13.84 -10.65
N TYR A 118 9.14 13.02 -11.70
CA TYR A 118 7.99 12.99 -12.62
C TYR A 118 6.98 11.88 -12.30
N TYR A 119 7.15 11.16 -11.18
CA TYR A 119 6.34 10.00 -10.87
C TYR A 119 4.86 10.36 -10.74
N CYS A 120 4.51 11.34 -9.90
CA CYS A 120 3.12 11.72 -9.69
C CYS A 120 2.50 12.31 -10.96
N GLU A 121 3.25 13.09 -11.74
CA GLU A 121 2.76 13.65 -13.01
C GLU A 121 2.39 12.53 -14.01
N ASN A 122 3.18 11.45 -14.06
CA ASN A 122 2.92 10.31 -14.92
C ASN A 122 1.81 9.40 -14.37
N SER A 123 1.86 9.05 -13.08
CA SER A 123 0.89 8.16 -12.45
C SER A 123 -0.51 8.78 -12.36
N TRP A 124 -0.61 10.11 -12.35
CA TRP A 124 -1.85 10.86 -12.22
C TRP A 124 -2.20 11.64 -13.48
N GLU A 125 -1.75 11.18 -14.66
CA GLU A 125 -1.96 11.85 -15.96
C GLU A 125 -3.43 12.23 -16.23
N HIS A 126 -4.38 11.45 -15.70
CA HIS A 126 -5.83 11.70 -15.87
C HIS A 126 -6.51 12.20 -14.60
N LYS A 127 -5.75 12.65 -13.61
CA LYS A 127 -6.22 13.08 -12.29
C LYS A 127 -5.69 14.49 -11.97
N ASP A 128 -5.92 15.45 -12.86
CA ASP A 128 -5.44 16.85 -12.71
C ASP A 128 -5.82 17.49 -11.37
N GLY A 129 -6.99 17.12 -10.82
CA GLY A 129 -7.43 17.59 -9.50
C GLY A 129 -6.51 17.14 -8.37
N TRP A 130 -5.94 15.93 -8.46
CA TRP A 130 -5.04 15.37 -7.45
C TRP A 130 -3.71 16.11 -7.47
N LEU A 131 -3.11 16.30 -8.66
CA LEU A 131 -1.86 17.07 -8.82
C LEU A 131 -1.99 18.49 -8.29
N ARG A 132 -3.11 19.17 -8.58
CA ARG A 132 -3.37 20.53 -8.06
C ARG A 132 -3.45 20.56 -6.54
N THR A 133 -4.21 19.63 -5.95
CA THR A 133 -4.41 19.57 -4.49
C THR A 133 -3.11 19.24 -3.76
N ALA A 134 -2.38 18.24 -4.22
CA ALA A 134 -1.11 17.82 -3.62
C ALA A 134 -0.04 18.92 -3.71
N ASN A 135 0.07 19.61 -4.86
CA ASN A 135 0.95 20.76 -5.00
C ASN A 135 0.56 21.92 -4.08
N ALA A 136 -0.73 22.22 -3.94
CA ALA A 136 -1.19 23.26 -3.02
C ALA A 136 -0.78 22.96 -1.57
N GLY A 137 -1.02 21.72 -1.10
CA GLY A 137 -0.61 21.30 0.25
C GLY A 137 0.90 21.35 0.47
N PHE A 138 1.69 20.96 -0.54
CA PHE A 138 3.15 21.10 -0.48
C PHE A 138 3.60 22.56 -0.38
N GLN A 139 3.03 23.46 -1.20
CA GLN A 139 3.38 24.88 -1.17
C GLN A 139 2.96 25.55 0.14
N GLU A 140 1.79 25.21 0.68
CA GLU A 140 1.32 25.73 1.97
C GLU A 140 2.34 25.41 3.08
N GLN A 141 2.80 24.16 3.18
CA GLN A 141 3.86 23.80 4.12
C GLN A 141 5.17 24.57 3.88
N ARG A 142 5.53 24.78 2.61
CA ARG A 142 6.75 25.51 2.25
C ARG A 142 6.68 26.99 2.65
N CYS A 143 5.50 27.59 2.61
CA CYS A 143 5.26 28.99 2.93
C CYS A 143 5.06 29.29 4.43
N LEU A 144 4.81 28.27 5.28
CA LEU A 144 4.69 28.47 6.72
C LEU A 144 6.03 28.92 7.36
N PRO A 145 6.02 29.81 8.37
CA PRO A 145 7.22 30.17 9.11
C PRO A 145 7.87 28.94 9.77
N LEU A 146 9.19 28.94 9.94
CA LEU A 146 9.93 27.82 10.51
C LEU A 146 9.42 27.42 11.91
N SER A 147 9.02 28.39 12.73
CA SER A 147 8.41 28.17 14.04
C SER A 147 7.10 27.40 13.97
N PHE A 148 6.24 27.67 12.98
CA PHE A 148 4.98 26.95 12.77
C PHE A 148 5.19 25.55 12.19
N ARG A 149 6.21 25.36 11.34
CA ARG A 149 6.59 24.03 10.84
C ARG A 149 7.06 23.11 11.97
N LEU A 150 7.87 23.63 12.88
CA LEU A 150 8.39 22.86 14.02
C LEU A 150 7.31 22.53 15.06
N ALA A 151 6.31 23.41 15.24
CA ALA A 151 5.21 23.18 16.17
C ALA A 151 4.16 22.16 15.67
N ARG A 152 4.01 21.99 14.34
CA ARG A 152 3.11 20.98 13.73
C ARG A 152 3.73 19.59 13.61
N ALA A 153 5.06 19.47 13.70
CA ALA A 153 5.68 18.17 13.92
C ALA A 153 5.24 17.69 15.30
N THR A 154 4.42 16.64 15.36
CA THR A 154 3.95 16.08 16.63
C THR A 154 5.14 15.91 17.58
N PRO A 155 5.05 16.36 18.85
CA PRO A 155 6.09 16.05 19.81
C PRO A 155 6.20 14.54 19.87
N THR A 156 7.41 14.01 19.74
CA THR A 156 7.70 12.61 20.03
C THR A 156 7.07 12.30 21.39
N PRO A 157 6.16 11.32 21.50
CA PRO A 157 5.60 10.97 22.80
C PRO A 157 6.76 10.63 23.72
N ASP A 158 6.80 11.28 24.88
CA ASP A 158 7.79 10.97 25.90
C ASP A 158 7.69 9.47 26.22
N LEU A 159 8.79 8.76 25.98
CA LEU A 159 8.90 7.31 26.22
C LEU A 159 8.61 6.96 27.69
N SER A 160 8.67 7.93 28.61
CA SER A 160 8.25 7.76 30.00
C SER A 160 6.74 7.53 30.18
N THR A 161 5.92 7.87 29.17
CA THR A 161 4.45 7.78 29.23
C THR A 161 3.90 6.44 28.72
N ILE A 162 4.74 5.63 28.07
CA ILE A 162 4.33 4.32 27.53
C ILE A 162 4.35 3.31 28.69
N LYS A 163 3.15 2.94 29.19
CA LYS A 163 3.04 1.89 30.20
C LYS A 163 3.55 0.55 29.64
N PRO A 164 4.38 -0.20 30.39
CA PRO A 164 4.85 -1.49 29.93
C PRO A 164 3.67 -2.45 29.71
N ILE A 165 3.69 -3.14 28.57
CA ILE A 165 2.75 -4.20 28.24
C ILE A 165 2.95 -5.31 29.27
N LYS A 166 1.90 -5.64 30.02
CA LYS A 166 1.95 -6.74 30.99
C LYS A 166 2.10 -8.06 30.20
N PRO A 167 3.03 -8.95 30.60
CA PRO A 167 3.13 -10.26 29.98
C PRO A 167 1.85 -11.06 30.25
N VAL A 168 1.43 -11.82 29.23
CA VAL A 168 0.31 -12.78 29.27
C VAL A 168 0.66 -13.96 30.16
#